data_AF-A0A1V5S7M0-F1
#
_entry.id   AF-A0A1V5S7M0-F1
#
_cell.length_a   1.000
_cell.length_b   1.000
_cell.length_c   1.000
_cell.angle_alpha   90.00
_cell.angle_beta   90.00
_cell.angle_gamma   90.00
#
_symmetry.space_group_name_H-M   'P 1'
#
loop_
_entity.id
_entity.type
_entity.pdbx_description
1 polymer ?
#
loop_
_entity_poly.entity_id
_entity_poly.type
_entity_poly.pdbx_seq_one_letter_code
_entity_poly.pdbx_strand_id
1 'polypeptide(L)'
;MPTNKQKDAVKILSENIGKPIGEAMRDAGYSKSTSETPQRLTESKGFKQLMDEYLPDELLAEKHKELLTAPKKVRHYIKGDLESEYEELDTQAVSKGLDMAYKLKGSYAPEKKEIKGTISLTDLFSKSKE
;
A
#
# COMPACT_ATOMS: atom_id res chain seq x y z
N MET A 1 -1.99 -25.15 9.70
CA MET A 1 -1.49 -24.61 10.97
C MET A 1 -0.07 -24.13 10.73
N PRO A 2 0.28 -22.93 11.18
CA PRO A 2 1.64 -22.39 11.03
C PRO A 2 2.66 -23.18 11.87
N THR A 3 3.86 -23.37 11.34
CA THR A 3 4.97 -24.01 12.08
C THR A 3 5.61 -23.02 13.06
N ASN A 4 6.35 -23.52 14.06
CA ASN A 4 7.06 -22.66 15.01
C ASN A 4 8.01 -21.68 14.30
N LYS A 5 8.79 -22.15 13.32
CA LYS A 5 9.68 -21.27 12.55
C LYS A 5 8.94 -20.18 11.78
N GLN A 6 7.73 -20.46 11.27
CA GLN A 6 6.91 -19.44 10.60
C GLN A 6 6.41 -18.39 11.60
N LYS A 7 5.97 -18.82 12.79
CA LYS A 7 5.56 -17.92 13.87
C LYS A 7 6.72 -17.04 14.34
N ASP A 8 7.89 -17.64 14.54
CA ASP A 8 9.10 -16.92 14.96
C ASP A 8 9.53 -15.90 13.90
N ALA A 9 9.51 -16.28 12.61
CA ALA A 9 9.82 -15.36 11.53
C ALA A 9 8.84 -14.16 11.48
N VAL A 10 7.54 -14.40 11.66
CA VAL A 10 6.53 -13.33 11.73
C VAL A 10 6.75 -12.42 12.94
N LYS A 11 7.04 -12.99 14.12
CA LYS A 11 7.37 -12.23 15.33
C LYS A 11 8.58 -11.32 15.10
N ILE A 12 9.65 -11.86 14.53
CA ILE A 12 10.87 -11.11 14.22
C ILE A 12 10.56 -9.95 13.25
N LEU A 13 9.73 -10.19 12.23
CA LEU A 13 9.31 -9.14 11.29
C LEU A 13 8.49 -8.04 11.98
N SER A 14 7.57 -8.40 12.88
CA SER A 14 6.76 -7.41 13.61
C SER A 14 7.60 -6.56 14.58
N GLU A 15 8.64 -7.15 15.17
CA GLU A 15 9.51 -6.46 16.12
C GLU A 15 10.58 -5.61 15.40
N ASN A 16 10.84 -5.86 14.11
CA ASN A 16 11.88 -5.20 13.33
C ASN A 16 11.32 -4.70 11.99
N ILE A 17 10.50 -3.64 12.04
CA ILE A 17 9.89 -3.03 10.86
C ILE A 17 10.97 -2.67 9.83
N GLY A 18 10.81 -3.15 8.59
CA GLY A 18 11.74 -2.91 7.48
C GLY A 18 12.86 -3.96 7.34
N LYS A 19 12.95 -4.95 8.24
CA LYS A 19 13.92 -6.04 8.13
C LYS A 19 13.66 -6.90 6.89
N PRO A 20 14.69 -7.26 6.09
CA PRO A 20 14.52 -8.17 4.97
C PRO A 20 14.00 -9.54 5.42
N ILE A 21 12.99 -10.07 4.71
CA ILE A 21 12.32 -11.33 5.10
C ILE A 21 13.30 -12.50 5.18
N GLY A 22 14.27 -12.57 4.26
CA GLY A 22 15.31 -13.61 4.30
C GLY A 22 16.20 -13.56 5.55
N GLU A 23 16.47 -12.37 6.09
CA GLU A 23 17.21 -12.23 7.35
C GLU A 23 16.34 -12.67 8.53
N ALA A 24 15.06 -12.27 8.56
CA ALA A 24 14.13 -12.74 9.59
C ALA A 24 13.96 -14.27 9.57
N MET A 25 13.96 -14.89 8.38
CA MET A 25 13.98 -16.35 8.24
C MET A 25 15.27 -16.96 8.81
N ARG A 26 16.43 -16.35 8.53
CA ARG A 26 17.71 -16.85 9.08
C ARG A 26 17.70 -16.83 10.60
N ASP A 27 17.21 -15.75 11.18
CA ASP A 27 17.11 -15.57 12.64
C ASP A 27 16.07 -16.52 13.26
N ALA A 28 15.01 -16.86 12.52
CA ALA A 28 14.05 -17.90 12.88
C ALA A 28 14.59 -19.35 12.68
N GLY A 29 15.87 -19.51 12.32
CA GLY A 29 16.53 -20.81 12.21
C GLY A 29 16.26 -21.55 10.90
N TYR A 30 15.90 -20.86 9.82
CA TYR A 30 15.89 -21.45 8.48
C TYR A 30 17.32 -21.64 7.95
N SER A 31 17.51 -22.61 7.04
CA SER A 31 18.81 -22.78 6.37
C SER A 31 19.16 -21.55 5.54
N LYS A 32 20.46 -21.34 5.28
CA LYS A 32 20.93 -20.28 4.37
C LYS A 32 20.21 -20.34 3.02
N SER A 33 20.15 -21.53 2.41
CA SER A 33 19.49 -21.74 1.12
C SER A 33 18.00 -21.41 1.13
N THR A 34 17.29 -21.74 2.21
CA THR A 34 15.85 -21.45 2.29
C THR A 34 15.59 -19.97 2.53
N SER A 35 16.44 -19.34 3.35
CA SER A 35 16.36 -17.91 3.69
C SER A 35 16.65 -16.99 2.49
N GLU A 36 17.42 -17.48 1.52
CA GLU A 36 17.69 -16.79 0.25
C GLU A 36 16.50 -16.88 -0.74
N THR A 37 15.42 -17.58 -0.39
CA THR A 37 14.17 -17.64 -1.18
C THR A 37 12.95 -17.28 -0.33
N PRO A 38 12.76 -15.99 0.04
CA PRO A 38 11.70 -15.55 0.94
C PRO A 38 10.27 -15.93 0.53
N GLN A 39 10.02 -16.09 -0.78
CA GLN A 39 8.73 -16.50 -1.33
C GLN A 39 8.24 -17.82 -0.73
N ARG A 40 9.16 -18.73 -0.37
CA ARG A 40 8.83 -19.99 0.28
C ARG A 40 8.16 -19.81 1.64
N LEU A 41 8.46 -18.72 2.34
CA LEU A 41 7.75 -18.34 3.56
C LEU A 41 6.46 -17.59 3.21
N THR A 42 6.55 -16.50 2.45
CA THR A 42 5.42 -15.57 2.26
C THR A 42 4.24 -16.18 1.50
N GLU A 43 4.50 -17.12 0.58
CA GLU A 43 3.46 -17.81 -0.17
C GLU A 43 2.92 -19.05 0.55
N SER A 44 3.56 -19.47 1.64
CA SER A 44 3.17 -20.64 2.40
C SER A 44 1.81 -20.46 3.08
N LYS A 45 1.04 -21.55 3.15
CA LYS A 45 -0.27 -21.55 3.82
C LYS A 45 -0.19 -21.09 5.28
N GLY A 46 0.86 -21.46 5.99
CA GLY A 46 1.05 -21.08 7.40
C GLY A 46 1.30 -19.58 7.58
N PHE A 47 2.09 -18.96 6.70
CA PHE A 47 2.31 -17.51 6.76
C PHE A 47 1.03 -16.74 6.45
N LYS A 48 0.29 -17.15 5.41
CA LYS A 48 -1.02 -16.54 5.06
C LYS A 48 -2.00 -16.63 6.24
N GLN A 49 -2.09 -17.79 6.90
CA GLN A 49 -2.91 -17.95 8.11
C GLN A 49 -2.52 -16.98 9.23
N LEU A 50 -1.22 -16.70 9.43
CA LEU A 50 -0.76 -15.72 10.42
C LEU A 50 -1.09 -14.28 10.00
N MET A 51 -1.08 -13.97 8.70
CA MET A 51 -1.50 -12.66 8.21
C MET A 51 -3.00 -12.46 8.41
N ASP A 52 -3.82 -13.47 8.13
CA ASP A 52 -5.26 -13.41 8.38
C ASP A 52 -5.56 -13.25 9.88
N GLU A 53 -4.75 -13.86 10.75
CA GLU A 53 -4.89 -13.79 12.21
C GLU A 53 -4.47 -12.43 12.78
N TYR A 54 -3.32 -11.89 12.36
CA TYR A 54 -2.75 -10.66 12.94
C TYR A 54 -3.09 -9.38 12.18
N LEU A 55 -3.36 -9.49 10.88
CA LEU A 55 -3.64 -8.40 9.96
C LEU A 55 -4.89 -8.70 9.12
N PRO A 56 -6.05 -8.96 9.76
CA PRO A 56 -7.28 -9.24 9.03
C PRO A 56 -7.70 -8.05 8.17
N ASP A 57 -8.36 -8.32 7.05
CA ASP A 57 -8.80 -7.30 6.09
C ASP A 57 -9.66 -6.20 6.73
N GLU A 58 -10.50 -6.55 7.70
CA GLU A 58 -11.35 -5.59 8.43
C GLU A 58 -10.50 -4.55 9.19
N LEU A 59 -9.45 -5.01 9.88
CA LEU A 59 -8.50 -4.13 10.59
C LEU A 59 -7.73 -3.25 9.60
N LEU A 60 -7.28 -3.83 8.49
CA LEU A 60 -6.58 -3.08 7.44
C LEU A 60 -7.48 -2.00 6.83
N ALA A 61 -8.75 -2.31 6.58
CA ALA A 61 -9.73 -1.35 6.07
C ALA A 61 -10.02 -0.22 7.07
N GLU A 62 -10.15 -0.55 8.37
CA GLU A 62 -10.33 0.44 9.43
C GLU A 62 -9.13 1.40 9.49
N LYS A 63 -7.91 0.86 9.55
CA LYS A 63 -6.68 1.67 9.59
C LYS A 63 -6.47 2.48 8.32
N HIS A 64 -6.82 1.92 7.18
CA HIS A 64 -6.78 2.66 5.92
C HIS A 64 -7.73 3.87 5.95
N LYS A 65 -8.97 3.71 6.44
CA LYS A 65 -9.91 4.82 6.62
C LYS A 65 -9.41 5.86 7.61
N GLU A 66 -8.87 5.42 8.75
CA GLU A 66 -8.28 6.30 9.77
C GLU A 66 -7.21 7.20 9.14
N LEU A 67 -6.24 6.61 8.45
CA LEU A 67 -5.14 7.34 7.80
C LEU A 67 -5.61 8.30 6.69
N LEU A 68 -6.69 7.97 5.97
CA LEU A 68 -7.26 8.86 4.96
C LEU A 68 -7.92 10.11 5.54
N THR A 69 -8.36 10.03 6.79
CA THR A 69 -9.13 11.10 7.46
C THR A 69 -8.35 11.82 8.56
N ALA A 70 -7.18 11.30 8.93
CA ALA A 70 -6.34 11.87 9.96
C ALA A 70 -5.69 13.18 9.47
N PRO A 71 -5.95 14.33 10.12
CA PRO A 71 -5.23 15.55 9.83
C PRO A 71 -3.77 15.44 10.26
N LYS A 72 -2.86 15.94 9.43
CA LYS A 72 -1.46 16.16 9.76
C LYS A 72 -1.23 17.63 10.10
N LYS A 73 -0.35 17.86 11.08
CA LYS A 73 0.13 19.20 11.39
C LYS A 73 1.19 19.61 10.39
N VAL A 74 0.98 20.74 9.74
CA VAL A 74 1.95 21.35 8.83
C VAL A 74 2.49 22.61 9.47
N ARG A 75 3.83 22.70 9.47
CA ARG A 75 4.58 23.83 10.01
C ARG A 75 5.29 24.54 8.88
N HIS A 76 5.00 25.82 8.72
CA HIS A 76 5.69 26.67 7.75
C HIS A 76 6.77 27.48 8.47
N TYR A 77 8.00 27.39 7.96
CA TYR A 77 9.15 28.09 8.52
C TYR A 77 9.71 29.09 7.51
N ILE A 78 9.97 30.32 7.95
CA ILE A 78 10.68 31.33 7.18
C ILE A 78 11.94 31.72 7.94
N LYS A 79 13.10 31.60 7.27
CA LYS A 79 14.42 31.93 7.85
C LYS A 79 14.73 31.21 9.18
N GLY A 80 14.12 30.05 9.41
CA GLY A 80 14.30 29.26 10.64
C GLY A 80 13.25 29.53 11.73
N ASP A 81 12.46 30.59 11.58
CA ASP A 81 11.37 30.91 12.51
C ASP A 81 10.06 30.28 12.06
N LEU A 82 9.29 29.74 13.01
CA LEU A 82 7.96 29.20 12.75
C LEU A 82 7.00 30.37 12.46
N GLU A 83 6.46 30.41 11.24
CA GLU A 83 5.50 31.45 10.84
C GLU A 83 4.05 31.00 11.06
N SER A 84 3.73 29.75 10.70
CA SER A 84 2.38 29.21 10.87
C SER A 84 2.37 27.71 11.16
N GLU A 85 1.38 27.27 11.93
CA GLU A 85 1.03 25.87 12.17
C GLU A 85 -0.46 25.71 11.90
N TYR A 86 -0.82 24.77 11.03
CA TYR A 86 -2.21 24.44 10.73
C TYR A 86 -2.37 22.94 10.47
N GLU A 87 -3.61 22.48 10.49
CA GLU A 87 -3.96 21.08 10.22
C GLU A 87 -4.52 20.94 8.81
N GLU A 88 -3.98 20.00 8.04
CA GLU A 88 -4.50 19.62 6.73
C GLU A 88 -4.55 18.11 6.60
N LEU A 89 -5.41 17.60 5.73
CA LEU A 89 -5.34 16.19 5.36
C LEU A 89 -4.12 15.95 4.47
N ASP A 90 -3.53 14.75 4.56
CA ASP A 90 -2.50 14.35 3.62
C ASP A 90 -3.10 14.11 2.23
N THR A 91 -2.97 15.10 1.35
CA THR A 91 -3.51 15.05 -0.01
C THR A 91 -2.98 13.87 -0.83
N GLN A 92 -1.75 13.42 -0.58
CA GLN A 92 -1.16 12.27 -1.26
C GLN A 92 -1.77 10.95 -0.77
N ALA A 93 -1.95 10.80 0.54
CA ALA A 93 -2.64 9.64 1.11
C ALA A 93 -4.09 9.57 0.60
N VAL A 94 -4.81 10.70 0.62
CA VAL A 94 -6.18 10.81 0.13
C VAL A 94 -6.26 10.42 -1.35
N SER A 95 -5.37 10.95 -2.20
CA SER A 95 -5.34 10.62 -3.63
C SER A 95 -5.13 9.11 -3.88
N LYS A 96 -4.18 8.49 -3.17
CA LYS A 96 -3.90 7.04 -3.29
C LYS A 96 -5.09 6.19 -2.82
N GLY A 97 -5.74 6.56 -1.72
CA GLY A 97 -6.91 5.84 -1.22
C GLY A 97 -8.09 5.91 -2.19
N LEU A 98 -8.33 7.08 -2.79
CA LEU A 98 -9.36 7.25 -3.80
C LEU A 98 -9.06 6.42 -5.06
N ASP A 99 -7.83 6.48 -5.58
CA ASP A 99 -7.41 5.69 -6.74
C ASP A 99 -7.62 4.19 -6.52
N MET A 100 -7.23 3.68 -5.34
CA MET A 100 -7.49 2.28 -4.96
C MET A 100 -9.00 1.96 -4.93
N ALA A 101 -9.82 2.83 -4.33
CA ALA A 101 -11.27 2.63 -4.26
C ALA A 101 -11.94 2.61 -5.64
N TYR A 102 -11.55 3.49 -6.57
CA TYR A 102 -12.05 3.48 -7.94
C TYR A 102 -11.65 2.20 -8.70
N LYS A 103 -10.41 1.72 -8.52
CA LYS A 103 -9.95 0.46 -9.11
C LYS A 103 -10.73 -0.75 -8.58
N LEU A 104 -10.94 -0.83 -7.26
CA LEU A 104 -11.70 -1.92 -6.63
C LEU A 104 -13.17 -1.91 -7.07
N LYS A 105 -13.78 -0.73 -7.25
CA LYS A 105 -15.16 -0.59 -7.75
C LYS A 105 -15.30 -0.84 -9.25
N GLY A 106 -14.19 -1.07 -9.97
CA GLY A 106 -14.21 -1.26 -11.42
C GLY A 106 -14.63 -0.02 -12.22
N SER A 107 -14.70 1.15 -11.57
CA SER A 107 -14.98 2.43 -12.23
C SER A 107 -13.74 3.02 -12.90
N TYR A 108 -12.58 2.39 -12.70
CA TYR A 108 -11.36 2.58 -13.45
C TYR A 108 -11.16 1.39 -14.40
N ALA A 109 -10.89 1.64 -15.68
CA ALA A 109 -10.50 0.56 -16.59
C ALA A 109 -9.08 0.08 -16.19
N PRO A 110 -8.90 -1.19 -15.78
CA PRO A 110 -7.58 -1.70 -15.41
C PRO A 110 -6.62 -1.76 -16.60
N GLU A 111 -7.14 -1.72 -17.83
CA GLU A 111 -6.36 -1.73 -19.07
C GLU A 111 -6.47 -0.39 -19.81
N LYS A 112 -5.31 0.20 -20.12
CA LYS A 112 -5.22 1.24 -21.15
C LYS A 112 -5.48 0.58 -22.50
N LYS A 113 -6.70 0.72 -23.04
CA LYS A 113 -6.94 0.44 -24.46
C LYS A 113 -6.30 1.55 -25.28
N GLU A 114 -5.27 1.24 -26.06
CA GLU A 114 -4.78 2.17 -27.09
C GLU A 114 -5.89 2.37 -28.12
N ILE A 115 -6.58 3.51 -28.06
CA ILE A 115 -7.49 3.91 -29.12
C ILE A 115 -6.63 4.44 -30.26
N LYS A 116 -6.26 3.58 -31.22
CA LYS A 116 -5.69 4.01 -32.50
C LYS A 116 -6.78 4.61 -33.39
N GLY A 117 -7.33 5.73 -32.94
CA GLY A 117 -8.23 6.57 -33.72
C GLY A 117 -7.56 7.92 -33.93
N THR A 118 -7.21 8.26 -35.17
CA THR A 118 -6.91 9.64 -35.56
C THR A 118 -8.20 10.43 -35.47
N ILE A 119 -8.54 10.92 -34.28
CA ILE A 119 -9.61 11.90 -34.16
C ILE A 119 -8.96 13.25 -34.42
N SER A 120 -9.32 13.88 -35.55
CA SER A 120 -8.89 15.24 -35.83
C SER A 120 -9.53 16.17 -34.80
N LEU A 121 -8.74 17.05 -34.19
CA LEU A 121 -9.23 18.06 -33.24
C LEU A 121 -10.36 18.91 -33.86
N THR A 122 -10.36 19.08 -35.19
CA THR A 122 -11.42 19.80 -35.93
C THR A 122 -12.79 19.16 -35.79
N ASP A 123 -12.86 17.83 -35.64
CA ASP A 123 -14.11 17.08 -35.61
C ASP A 123 -14.75 17.10 -34.22
N LEU A 124 -13.98 17.37 -33.17
CA LEU A 124 -14.52 17.56 -31.81
C LEU A 124 -15.21 18.92 -31.65
N PHE A 125 -14.65 19.98 -32.25
CA PHE A 125 -15.17 21.34 -32.07
C PHE A 125 -16.30 21.71 -33.04
N SER A 126 -16.51 20.94 -34.11
CA SER A 126 -17.62 21.17 -35.06
C SER A 126 -18.99 20.77 -34.49
N LYS A 127 -19.04 19.82 -33.55
CA LYS A 127 -20.28 19.32 -32.93
C LYS A 127 -20.83 20.17 -31.78
N SER A 128 -20.19 21.30 -31.47
CA SER A 128 -20.60 22.24 -30.41
C SER A 128 -21.44 23.42 -30.95
N LYS A 129 -21.75 23.45 -32.25
CA LYS A 129 -22.59 24.49 -32.88
C LYS A 129 -23.77 23.86 -33.62
N GLU A 130 -24.65 23.17 -32.89
CA GLU A 130 -26.07 23.03 -33.25
C GLU A 130 -26.91 23.16 -31.97
#